data_AF-A0A0V0QCA7-F1
#
_entry.id   AF-A0A0V0QCA7-F1
#
_cell.length_a   1.000
_cell.length_b   1.000
_cell.length_c   1.000
_cell.angle_alpha   90.00
_cell.angle_beta   90.00
_cell.angle_gamma   90.00
#
_symmetry.space_group_name_H-M   'P 1'
#
loop_
_entity.id
_entity.type
_entity.pdbx_description
1 polymer ?
#
loop_
_entity_poly.entity_id
_entity_poly.type
_entity_poly.pdbx_seq_one_letter_code
_entity_poly.pdbx_strand_id
1 'polypeptide(L)'
;MEKIQAKYKKETEKLKRNLPSHLNNFEKNRTWDDIKPWLHRLEEVIQENQTPFIPYKLLIAKRLAQCLNPKWPPGIHENALQLYSLIFNSMKMFEEVQDQNFDGKAEYLKELATNLPIFSIGLFPFYQFASSQNKKKLIDIYYTFYFPLKHQLIPCLPGLLVGILPGMEETAEDLQKKSFKFINDLQESVGPSHFYGVLWMSILRVNKIRNAGLKFLTKILKQKQKIQQSMSIDTSKQDDDDEQAPESMGQHLDSQSSGSGNQSNNNQENQQQQQSLEDINKNNRTNSNSVNESAVFSKQIFDIDNEDPSVKYPNKQGLLLNALLISLEDSNQQVKRNVLDLMNISFPIANQEGTTSLLSDNEITLLVQGCLKLYAKKEHATQRRIDKWFFGATDEERSQKDYTPEIQRHIIKAVVTIIDDTTENCISHKQLVIWHIHQ
;
A
#
# COMPACT_ATOMS: atom_id res chain seq x y z
N MET A 1 -13.00 25.75 24.98
CA MET A 1 -11.76 25.27 25.62
C MET A 1 -11.66 25.59 27.11
N GLU A 2 -11.70 26.85 27.55
CA GLU A 2 -11.54 27.20 28.98
C GLU A 2 -12.54 26.49 29.91
N LYS A 3 -13.82 26.39 29.52
CA LYS A 3 -14.85 25.64 30.27
C LYS A 3 -14.51 24.15 30.42
N ILE A 4 -13.91 23.54 29.39
CA ILE A 4 -13.52 22.12 29.39
C ILE A 4 -12.31 21.91 30.31
N GLN A 5 -11.34 22.82 30.24
CA GLN A 5 -10.20 22.80 31.16
C GLN A 5 -10.65 22.98 32.62
N ALA A 6 -11.63 23.85 32.88
CA ALA A 6 -12.21 24.00 34.21
C ALA A 6 -12.90 22.72 34.69
N LYS A 7 -13.67 22.04 33.81
CA LYS A 7 -14.36 20.77 34.11
C LYS A 7 -13.38 19.68 34.57
N TYR A 8 -12.27 19.48 33.87
CA TYR A 8 -11.29 18.43 34.18
C TYR A 8 -10.11 18.91 35.04
N LYS A 9 -10.18 20.11 35.61
CA LYS A 9 -9.05 20.73 36.32
C LYS A 9 -8.59 19.87 37.50
N LYS A 10 -9.53 19.34 38.28
CA LYS A 10 -9.23 18.58 39.51
C LYS A 10 -8.53 17.26 39.18
N GLU A 11 -9.06 16.53 38.21
CA GLU A 11 -8.55 15.23 37.73
C GLU A 11 -7.18 15.41 37.09
N THR A 12 -7.03 16.43 36.23
CA THR A 12 -5.76 16.76 35.57
C THR A 12 -4.67 17.12 36.57
N GLU A 13 -4.98 17.93 37.59
CA GLU A 13 -4.00 18.32 38.61
C GLU A 13 -3.62 17.16 39.54
N LYS A 14 -4.54 16.23 39.84
CA LYS A 14 -4.20 14.99 40.54
C LYS A 14 -3.29 14.10 39.71
N LEU A 15 -3.62 13.91 38.43
CA LEU A 15 -2.82 13.10 37.52
C LEU A 15 -1.40 13.66 37.36
N LYS A 16 -1.26 14.99 37.24
CA LYS A 16 0.04 15.67 37.20
C LYS A 16 0.89 15.45 38.44
N ARG A 17 0.28 15.36 39.63
CA ARG A 17 1.03 15.13 40.88
C ARG A 17 1.47 13.67 41.06
N ASN A 18 0.64 12.73 40.61
CA ASN A 18 0.86 11.30 40.87
C ASN A 18 1.77 10.61 39.83
N LEU A 19 1.85 11.13 38.61
CA LEU A 19 2.63 10.52 37.52
C LEU A 19 4.16 10.61 37.67
N PRO A 20 4.77 11.76 38.01
CA PRO A 20 6.23 11.94 37.86
C PRO A 20 7.06 10.92 38.64
N SER A 21 6.71 10.68 39.91
CA SER A 21 7.40 9.70 40.75
C SER A 21 7.30 8.29 40.19
N HIS A 22 6.11 7.90 39.72
CA HIS A 22 5.86 6.59 39.12
C HIS A 22 6.61 6.41 37.80
N LEU A 23 6.59 7.41 36.91
CA LEU A 23 7.28 7.38 35.61
C LEU A 23 8.81 7.35 35.76
N ASN A 24 9.35 8.02 36.78
CA ASN A 24 10.78 7.99 37.10
C ASN A 24 11.19 6.64 37.71
N ASN A 25 10.30 5.97 38.44
CA ASN A 25 10.58 4.66 39.02
C ASN A 25 10.78 3.56 37.95
N PHE A 26 10.36 3.78 36.71
CA PHE A 26 10.55 2.84 35.60
C PHE A 26 12.02 2.40 35.44
N GLU A 27 12.98 3.28 35.71
CA GLU A 27 14.41 2.98 35.52
C GLU A 27 14.94 1.94 36.51
N LYS A 28 14.22 1.68 37.61
CA LYS A 28 14.56 0.63 38.57
C LYS A 28 14.10 -0.75 38.10
N ASN A 29 13.16 -0.83 37.16
CA ASN A 29 12.61 -2.08 36.67
C ASN A 29 13.59 -2.73 35.70
N ARG A 30 14.19 -3.85 36.12
CA ARG A 30 15.22 -4.55 35.32
C ARG A 30 14.68 -5.81 34.66
N THR A 31 13.63 -6.39 35.24
CA THR A 31 13.03 -7.64 34.78
C THR A 31 11.60 -7.40 34.26
N TRP A 32 11.06 -8.38 33.54
CA TRP A 32 9.68 -8.30 33.07
C TRP A 32 8.67 -8.37 34.24
N ASP A 33 9.01 -9.09 35.31
CA ASP A 33 8.24 -9.19 36.55
C ASP A 33 8.11 -7.85 37.28
N ASP A 34 9.09 -6.96 37.14
CA ASP A 34 9.02 -5.58 37.68
C ASP A 34 8.13 -4.67 36.81
N ILE A 35 8.13 -4.89 35.49
CA ILE A 35 7.43 -4.05 34.52
C ILE A 35 5.93 -4.28 34.56
N LYS A 36 5.47 -5.52 34.74
CA LYS A 36 4.03 -5.83 34.74
C LYS A 36 3.28 -5.07 35.84
N PRO A 37 3.68 -5.10 37.13
CA PRO A 37 3.05 -4.30 38.17
C PRO A 37 3.15 -2.79 37.90
N TRP A 38 4.27 -2.33 37.33
CA TRP A 38 4.43 -0.92 36.97
C TRP A 38 3.42 -0.46 35.91
N LEU A 39 3.17 -1.28 34.89
CA LEU A 39 2.16 -1.02 33.86
C LEU A 39 0.76 -1.00 34.45
N HIS A 40 0.39 -1.99 35.26
CA HIS A 40 -0.91 -2.02 35.93
C HIS A 40 -1.13 -0.81 36.83
N ARG A 41 -0.11 -0.41 37.61
CA ARG A 41 -0.25 0.77 38.45
C ARG A 41 -0.38 2.07 37.64
N LEU A 42 0.29 2.16 36.49
CA LEU A 42 0.14 3.32 35.60
C LEU A 42 -1.26 3.35 34.98
N GLU A 43 -1.80 2.19 34.59
CA GLU A 43 -3.17 2.04 34.11
C GLU A 43 -4.20 2.50 35.15
N GLU A 44 -4.10 2.01 36.38
CA GLU A 44 -4.97 2.41 37.50
C GLU A 44 -4.94 3.93 37.73
N VAL A 45 -3.74 4.53 37.78
CA VAL A 45 -3.59 5.97 38.03
C VAL A 45 -4.26 6.80 36.93
N ILE A 46 -4.22 6.35 35.67
CA ILE A 46 -4.89 7.02 34.55
C ILE A 46 -6.41 6.81 34.62
N GLN A 47 -6.87 5.59 34.92
CA GLN A 47 -8.30 5.27 35.04
C GLN A 47 -8.98 5.97 36.23
N GLU A 48 -8.28 6.16 37.36
CA GLU A 48 -8.79 6.88 38.53
C GLU A 48 -8.89 8.40 38.27
N ASN A 49 -8.11 8.93 37.32
CA ASN A 49 -7.99 10.35 37.05
C ASN A 49 -8.24 10.65 35.55
N GLN A 50 -9.41 10.24 35.05
CA GLN A 50 -9.78 10.40 33.65
C GLN A 50 -9.84 11.87 33.24
N THR A 51 -9.05 12.23 32.24
CA THR A 51 -9.01 13.57 31.67
C THR A 51 -8.52 13.51 30.22
N PRO A 52 -9.04 14.36 29.32
CA PRO A 52 -8.48 14.49 27.98
C PRO A 52 -7.09 15.15 27.97
N PHE A 53 -6.70 15.82 29.05
CA PHE A 53 -5.44 16.56 29.15
C PHE A 53 -4.32 15.70 29.75
N ILE A 54 -3.78 14.77 28.97
CA ILE A 54 -2.70 13.88 29.40
C ILE A 54 -1.40 14.67 29.65
N PRO A 55 -0.85 14.71 30.88
CA PRO A 55 0.43 15.35 31.16
C PRO A 55 1.62 14.43 30.83
N TYR A 56 2.83 14.99 30.74
CA TYR A 56 4.09 14.23 30.56
C TYR A 56 4.12 13.25 29.37
N LYS A 57 3.37 13.55 28.30
CA LYS A 57 3.19 12.67 27.12
C LYS A 57 4.50 12.09 26.58
N LEU A 58 5.54 12.91 26.47
CA LEU A 58 6.86 12.48 25.98
C LEU A 58 7.48 11.39 26.87
N LEU A 59 7.43 11.56 28.20
CA LEU A 59 7.98 10.60 29.14
C LEU A 59 7.15 9.31 29.15
N ILE A 60 5.82 9.43 29.13
CA ILE A 60 4.90 8.29 29.03
C ILE A 60 5.20 7.49 27.75
N ALA A 61 5.20 8.16 26.59
CA ALA A 61 5.49 7.52 25.31
C ALA A 61 6.87 6.84 25.29
N LYS A 62 7.89 7.48 25.87
CA LYS A 62 9.23 6.88 26.01
C LYS A 62 9.17 5.59 26.83
N ARG A 63 8.50 5.58 27.99
CA ARG A 63 8.43 4.37 28.84
C ARG A 63 7.61 3.26 28.18
N LEU A 64 6.51 3.61 27.52
CA LEU A 64 5.70 2.63 26.77
C LEU A 64 6.48 2.02 25.59
N ALA A 65 7.24 2.83 24.85
CA ALA A 65 8.12 2.33 23.79
C ALA A 65 9.17 1.34 24.33
N GLN A 66 9.71 1.60 25.53
CA GLN A 66 10.64 0.68 26.21
C GLN A 66 9.95 -0.63 26.64
N CYS A 67 8.65 -0.61 26.91
CA CYS A 67 7.85 -1.81 27.20
C CYS A 67 7.58 -2.66 25.95
N LEU A 68 7.66 -2.08 24.73
CA LEU A 68 7.54 -2.79 23.45
C LEU A 68 8.86 -3.39 22.95
N ASN A 69 9.91 -3.40 23.77
CA ASN A 69 11.19 -3.99 23.41
C ASN A 69 11.05 -5.50 23.17
N PRO A 70 11.65 -6.06 22.10
CA PRO A 70 11.58 -7.50 21.79
C PRO A 70 12.08 -8.43 22.90
N LYS A 71 12.91 -7.93 23.82
CA LYS A 71 13.42 -8.70 24.97
C LYS A 71 12.33 -9.09 25.98
N TRP A 72 11.18 -8.41 25.96
CA TRP A 72 10.09 -8.65 26.90
C TRP A 72 9.10 -9.68 26.35
N PRO A 73 8.42 -10.43 27.24
CA PRO A 73 7.44 -11.42 26.80
C PRO A 73 6.17 -10.77 26.22
N PRO A 74 5.42 -11.48 25.36
CA PRO A 74 4.24 -10.94 24.68
C PRO A 74 3.16 -10.35 25.60
N GLY A 75 3.04 -10.86 26.83
CA GLY A 75 2.09 -10.31 27.82
C GLY A 75 2.43 -8.89 28.28
N ILE A 76 3.72 -8.52 28.34
CA ILE A 76 4.13 -7.15 28.64
C ILE A 76 3.78 -6.22 27.48
N HIS A 77 4.01 -6.69 26.24
CA HIS A 77 3.64 -5.94 25.05
C HIS A 77 2.13 -5.70 24.98
N GLU A 78 1.32 -6.72 25.30
CA GLU A 78 -0.13 -6.61 25.35
C GLU A 78 -0.60 -5.52 26.33
N ASN A 79 -0.08 -5.55 27.56
CA ASN A 79 -0.40 -4.54 28.57
C ASN A 79 0.04 -3.13 28.12
N ALA A 80 1.19 -3.02 27.47
CA ALA A 80 1.65 -1.75 26.91
C ALA A 80 0.70 -1.23 25.81
N LEU A 81 0.25 -2.10 24.89
CA LEU A 81 -0.72 -1.74 23.85
C LEU A 81 -2.06 -1.32 24.44
N GLN A 82 -2.57 -2.01 25.47
CA GLN A 82 -3.78 -1.60 26.19
C GLN A 82 -3.64 -0.20 26.78
N LEU A 83 -2.48 0.12 27.33
CA LEU A 83 -2.21 1.43 27.91
C LEU A 83 -2.09 2.54 26.84
N TYR A 84 -1.55 2.23 25.65
CA TYR A 84 -1.65 3.12 24.49
C TYR A 84 -3.11 3.39 24.12
N SER A 85 -3.96 2.34 24.04
CA SER A 85 -5.39 2.50 23.77
C SER A 85 -6.08 3.34 24.83
N LEU A 86 -5.76 3.15 26.12
CA LEU A 86 -6.32 3.95 27.21
C LEU A 86 -5.97 5.44 27.04
N ILE A 87 -4.72 5.76 26.74
CA ILE A 87 -4.26 7.13 26.52
C ILE A 87 -4.98 7.78 25.34
N PHE A 88 -5.12 7.08 24.21
CA PHE A 88 -5.84 7.61 23.06
C PHE A 88 -7.34 7.76 23.31
N ASN A 89 -7.95 6.84 24.07
CA ASN A 89 -9.34 6.96 24.52
C ASN A 89 -9.53 8.14 25.47
N SER A 90 -8.56 8.43 26.35
CA SER A 90 -8.61 9.64 27.19
C SER A 90 -8.64 10.90 26.32
N MET A 91 -7.82 10.98 25.27
CA MET A 91 -7.88 12.11 24.32
C MET A 91 -9.23 12.20 23.61
N LYS A 92 -9.86 11.05 23.31
CA LYS A 92 -11.17 10.99 22.65
C LYS A 92 -12.31 11.57 23.49
N MET A 93 -12.13 11.75 24.81
CA MET A 93 -13.12 12.39 25.68
C MET A 93 -13.47 13.84 25.27
N PHE A 94 -12.69 14.48 24.40
CA PHE A 94 -13.10 15.74 23.77
C PHE A 94 -14.40 15.60 22.95
N GLU A 95 -14.66 14.43 22.34
CA GLU A 95 -15.88 14.16 21.56
C GLU A 95 -17.14 14.16 22.43
N GLU A 96 -17.02 13.80 23.71
CA GLU A 96 -18.15 13.68 24.65
C GLU A 96 -18.65 15.06 25.16
N VAL A 97 -17.92 16.13 24.86
CA VAL A 97 -18.28 17.48 25.29
C VAL A 97 -19.34 18.04 24.35
N GLN A 98 -20.59 18.05 24.80
CA GLN A 98 -21.70 18.70 24.11
C GLN A 98 -21.70 20.21 24.37
N ASP A 99 -21.24 21.00 23.40
CA ASP A 99 -21.33 22.47 23.40
C ASP A 99 -21.54 22.96 21.96
N GLN A 100 -22.57 23.80 21.73
CA GLN A 100 -22.96 24.26 20.40
C GLN A 100 -21.87 25.06 19.68
N ASN A 101 -20.93 25.66 20.43
CA ASN A 101 -19.83 26.45 19.89
C ASN A 101 -18.48 25.70 19.89
N PHE A 102 -18.49 24.38 20.13
CA PHE A 102 -17.28 23.56 20.23
C PHE A 102 -17.44 22.24 19.47
N ASP A 103 -16.67 22.08 18.41
CA ASP A 103 -16.53 20.80 17.72
C ASP A 103 -15.51 19.91 18.46
N GLY A 104 -16.03 19.09 19.38
CA GLY A 104 -15.21 18.17 20.16
C GLY A 104 -14.46 17.14 19.33
N LYS A 105 -15.00 16.75 18.17
CA LYS A 105 -14.34 15.82 17.25
C LYS A 105 -13.17 16.49 16.54
N ALA A 106 -13.34 17.72 16.07
CA ALA A 106 -12.24 18.46 15.46
C ALA A 106 -11.09 18.69 16.46
N GLU A 107 -11.39 19.03 17.72
CA GLU A 107 -10.37 19.23 18.74
C GLU A 107 -9.67 17.93 19.13
N TYR A 108 -10.40 16.82 19.26
CA TYR A 108 -9.81 15.49 19.45
C TYR A 108 -8.82 15.15 18.33
N LEU A 109 -9.23 15.26 17.06
CA LEU A 109 -8.38 14.91 15.92
C LEU A 109 -7.14 15.80 15.87
N LYS A 110 -7.29 17.09 16.15
CA LYS A 110 -6.17 18.04 16.23
C LYS A 110 -5.19 17.68 17.36
N GLU A 111 -5.69 17.39 18.56
CA GLU A 111 -4.86 16.99 19.69
C GLU A 111 -4.14 15.67 19.38
N LEU A 112 -4.85 14.70 18.83
CA LEU A 112 -4.27 13.41 18.46
C LEU A 112 -3.19 13.60 17.40
N ALA A 113 -3.46 14.32 16.30
CA ALA A 113 -2.50 14.57 15.22
C ALA A 113 -1.20 15.22 15.75
N THR A 114 -1.32 16.17 16.67
CA THR A 114 -0.18 16.90 17.26
C THR A 114 0.71 15.96 18.07
N ASN A 115 0.11 15.01 18.80
CA ASN A 115 0.84 14.14 19.72
C ASN A 115 1.17 12.75 19.12
N LEU A 116 0.57 12.39 17.98
CA LEU A 116 0.72 11.09 17.34
C LEU A 116 2.19 10.71 17.07
N PRO A 117 3.06 11.62 16.56
CA PRO A 117 4.45 11.27 16.30
C PRO A 117 5.18 10.78 17.56
N ILE A 118 4.88 11.40 18.72
CA ILE A 118 5.53 11.08 20.00
C ILE A 118 5.18 9.64 20.42
N PHE A 119 3.91 9.26 20.37
CA PHE A 119 3.47 7.91 20.73
C PHE A 119 3.87 6.85 19.69
N SER A 120 3.96 7.25 18.42
CA SER A 120 4.27 6.37 17.29
C SER A 120 5.70 5.82 17.29
N ILE A 121 6.65 6.50 17.96
CA ILE A 121 8.06 6.10 18.03
C ILE A 121 8.22 4.64 18.51
N GLY A 122 7.40 4.21 19.47
CA GLY A 122 7.41 2.83 19.96
C GLY A 122 6.57 1.87 19.11
N LEU A 123 5.45 2.35 18.57
CA LEU A 123 4.46 1.51 17.88
C LEU A 123 4.94 1.07 16.48
N PHE A 124 5.54 1.97 15.71
CA PHE A 124 5.96 1.67 14.33
C PHE A 124 7.01 0.55 14.22
N PRO A 125 8.12 0.55 14.98
CA PRO A 125 9.11 -0.54 14.87
C PRO A 125 8.66 -1.85 15.52
N PHE A 126 7.57 -1.85 16.30
CA PHE A 126 7.16 -2.99 17.11
C PHE A 126 6.59 -4.15 16.27
N TYR A 127 5.89 -3.88 15.17
CA TYR A 127 5.15 -4.89 14.40
C TYR A 127 5.99 -6.14 14.08
N GLN A 128 7.22 -5.97 13.56
CA GLN A 128 8.08 -7.09 13.14
C GLN A 128 8.49 -8.04 14.29
N PHE A 129 8.44 -7.55 15.53
CA PHE A 129 8.83 -8.31 16.73
C PHE A 129 7.63 -8.80 17.55
N ALA A 130 6.44 -8.35 17.21
CA ALA A 130 5.23 -8.66 17.95
C ALA A 130 4.78 -10.10 17.70
N SER A 131 4.16 -10.72 18.71
CA SER A 131 3.43 -11.98 18.52
C SER A 131 2.27 -11.78 17.54
N SER A 132 1.78 -12.86 16.92
CA SER A 132 0.65 -12.78 15.98
C SER A 132 -0.60 -12.12 16.58
N GLN A 133 -0.85 -12.32 17.88
CA GLN A 133 -1.95 -11.67 18.58
C GLN A 133 -1.70 -10.17 18.78
N ASN A 134 -0.49 -9.78 19.17
CA ASN A 134 -0.14 -8.37 19.37
C ASN A 134 -0.07 -7.59 18.05
N LYS A 135 0.32 -8.24 16.93
CA LYS A 135 0.20 -7.65 15.57
C LYS A 135 -1.24 -7.29 15.23
N LYS A 136 -2.19 -8.19 15.53
CA LYS A 136 -3.63 -7.93 15.33
C LYS A 136 -4.10 -6.73 16.15
N LYS A 137 -3.76 -6.69 17.45
CA LYS A 137 -4.10 -5.58 18.36
C LYS A 137 -3.49 -4.24 17.90
N LEU A 138 -2.24 -4.26 17.44
CA LEU A 138 -1.57 -3.07 16.92
C LEU A 138 -2.28 -2.53 15.68
N ILE A 139 -2.67 -3.40 14.75
CA ILE A 139 -3.48 -3.01 13.58
C ILE A 139 -4.82 -2.40 14.02
N ASP A 140 -5.48 -2.98 15.02
CA ASP A 140 -6.77 -2.48 15.52
C ASP A 140 -6.65 -1.08 16.17
N ILE A 141 -5.53 -0.82 16.86
CA ILE A 141 -5.17 0.53 17.36
C ILE A 141 -5.05 1.51 16.20
N TYR A 142 -4.35 1.14 15.13
CA TYR A 142 -4.21 2.02 13.98
C TYR A 142 -5.56 2.31 13.31
N TYR A 143 -6.41 1.30 13.09
CA TYR A 143 -7.75 1.53 12.55
C TYR A 143 -8.61 2.43 13.45
N THR A 144 -8.51 2.27 14.76
CA THR A 144 -9.36 3.01 15.70
C THR A 144 -8.91 4.47 15.87
N PHE A 145 -7.60 4.71 15.93
CA PHE A 145 -7.06 6.02 16.30
C PHE A 145 -6.36 6.75 15.14
N TYR A 146 -5.71 6.06 14.20
CA TYR A 146 -4.91 6.70 13.16
C TYR A 146 -5.75 7.00 11.91
N PHE A 147 -6.59 6.05 11.49
CA PHE A 147 -7.43 6.19 10.29
C PHE A 147 -8.40 7.39 10.30
N PRO A 148 -9.01 7.77 11.45
CA PRO A 148 -9.86 8.95 11.51
C PRO A 148 -9.18 10.27 11.08
N LEU A 149 -7.85 10.34 11.14
CA LEU A 149 -7.06 11.53 10.80
C LEU A 149 -6.97 11.80 9.29
N LYS A 150 -7.20 10.79 8.43
CA LYS A 150 -7.11 10.90 6.97
C LYS A 150 -5.79 11.57 6.52
N HIS A 151 -5.86 12.65 5.75
CA HIS A 151 -4.68 13.41 5.29
C HIS A 151 -3.79 13.95 6.43
N GLN A 152 -4.30 14.16 7.65
CA GLN A 152 -3.46 14.58 8.77
C GLN A 152 -2.45 13.49 9.21
N LEU A 153 -2.60 12.27 8.70
CA LEU A 153 -1.68 11.15 8.93
C LEU A 153 -0.40 11.23 8.08
N ILE A 154 -0.37 12.06 7.02
CA ILE A 154 0.76 12.16 6.08
C ILE A 154 2.13 12.34 6.77
N PRO A 155 2.30 13.19 7.81
CA PRO A 155 3.59 13.32 8.50
C PRO A 155 4.09 12.04 9.17
N CYS A 156 3.17 11.14 9.56
CA CYS A 156 3.48 9.85 10.19
C CYS A 156 3.54 8.69 9.18
N LEU A 157 3.05 8.90 7.96
CA LEU A 157 2.92 7.88 6.93
C LEU A 157 4.22 7.10 6.65
N PRO A 158 5.41 7.72 6.55
CA PRO A 158 6.64 6.96 6.34
C PRO A 158 6.93 5.94 7.43
N GLY A 159 6.76 6.33 8.71
CA GLY A 159 6.99 5.44 9.83
C GLY A 159 5.94 4.33 9.91
N LEU A 160 4.66 4.67 9.71
CA LEU A 160 3.56 3.73 9.74
C LEU A 160 3.68 2.68 8.63
N LEU A 161 3.99 3.12 7.40
CA LEU A 161 4.14 2.24 6.25
C LEU A 161 5.34 1.30 6.42
N VAL A 162 6.50 1.83 6.79
CA VAL A 162 7.70 1.01 7.05
C VAL A 162 7.45 0.00 8.18
N GLY A 163 6.69 0.39 9.21
CA GLY A 163 6.33 -0.47 10.33
C GLY A 163 5.43 -1.65 9.93
N ILE A 164 4.43 -1.41 9.07
CA ILE A 164 3.44 -2.44 8.71
C ILE A 164 3.85 -3.31 7.52
N LEU A 165 4.69 -2.80 6.61
CA LEU A 165 5.11 -3.50 5.40
C LEU A 165 5.64 -4.93 5.64
N PRO A 166 6.43 -5.23 6.69
CA PRO A 166 6.82 -6.59 7.03
C PRO A 166 5.65 -7.59 7.11
N GLY A 167 4.43 -7.11 7.36
CA GLY A 167 3.19 -7.88 7.30
C GLY A 167 2.96 -8.62 5.97
N MET A 168 3.54 -8.15 4.88
CA MET A 168 3.51 -8.83 3.57
C MET A 168 4.35 -10.11 3.53
N GLU A 169 5.19 -10.34 4.53
CA GLU A 169 6.08 -11.50 4.60
C GLU A 169 5.67 -12.50 5.69
N GLU A 170 4.53 -12.27 6.34
CA GLU A 170 3.99 -13.19 7.35
C GLU A 170 3.70 -14.55 6.74
N THR A 171 4.11 -15.61 7.45
CA THR A 171 3.78 -17.00 7.09
C THR A 171 2.31 -17.30 7.33
N ALA A 172 1.70 -16.66 8.35
CA ALA A 172 0.29 -16.82 8.65
C ALA A 172 -0.56 -16.05 7.64
N GLU A 173 -1.29 -16.77 6.79
CA GLU A 173 -2.07 -16.21 5.68
C GLU A 173 -3.10 -15.18 6.15
N ASP A 174 -3.83 -15.46 7.23
CA ASP A 174 -4.83 -14.53 7.79
C ASP A 174 -4.22 -13.20 8.20
N LEU A 175 -3.02 -13.24 8.78
CA LEU A 175 -2.32 -12.04 9.22
C LEU A 175 -1.78 -11.26 8.02
N GLN A 176 -1.21 -11.96 7.04
CA GLN A 176 -0.77 -11.35 5.78
C GLN A 176 -1.93 -10.68 5.04
N LYS A 177 -3.12 -11.32 5.00
CA LYS A 177 -4.35 -10.73 4.44
C LYS A 177 -4.77 -9.47 5.20
N LYS A 178 -4.73 -9.51 6.53
CA LYS A 178 -5.05 -8.35 7.38
C LYS A 178 -4.08 -7.19 7.13
N SER A 179 -2.77 -7.44 7.03
CA SER A 179 -1.77 -6.42 6.71
C SER A 179 -1.94 -5.88 5.30
N PHE A 180 -2.19 -6.74 4.31
CA PHE A 180 -2.45 -6.31 2.93
C PHE A 180 -3.66 -5.37 2.85
N LYS A 181 -4.77 -5.75 3.50
CA LYS A 181 -5.96 -4.90 3.60
C LYS A 181 -5.64 -3.56 4.26
N PHE A 182 -4.95 -3.58 5.40
CA PHE A 182 -4.55 -2.36 6.10
C PHE A 182 -3.76 -1.39 5.20
N ILE A 183 -2.81 -1.90 4.42
CA ILE A 183 -1.98 -1.06 3.55
C ILE A 183 -2.83 -0.46 2.41
N ASN A 184 -3.80 -1.21 1.86
CA ASN A 184 -4.75 -0.66 0.86
C ASN A 184 -5.64 0.43 1.47
N ASP A 185 -6.27 0.16 2.62
CA ASP A 185 -7.13 1.14 3.29
C ASP A 185 -6.32 2.40 3.66
N LEU A 186 -5.03 2.25 3.98
CA LEU A 186 -4.13 3.36 4.26
C LEU A 186 -3.89 4.23 3.01
N GLN A 187 -3.75 3.61 1.83
CA GLN A 187 -3.62 4.32 0.56
C GLN A 187 -4.86 5.15 0.25
N GLU A 188 -6.06 4.61 0.51
CA GLU A 188 -7.32 5.35 0.34
C GLU A 188 -7.43 6.52 1.33
N SER A 189 -6.97 6.34 2.57
CA SER A 189 -7.08 7.33 3.64
C SER A 189 -6.21 8.59 3.44
N VAL A 190 -4.98 8.42 2.95
CA VAL A 190 -4.01 9.53 2.76
C VAL A 190 -3.93 10.06 1.33
N GLY A 191 -4.54 9.33 0.39
CA GLY A 191 -4.49 9.58 -1.04
C GLY A 191 -3.29 8.90 -1.74
N PRO A 192 -3.47 8.48 -3.01
CA PRO A 192 -2.49 7.68 -3.75
C PRO A 192 -1.14 8.39 -3.93
N SER A 193 -1.14 9.69 -4.25
CA SER A 193 0.08 10.48 -4.49
C SER A 193 1.07 10.43 -3.30
N HIS A 194 0.56 10.69 -2.09
CA HIS A 194 1.35 10.63 -0.86
C HIS A 194 1.79 9.20 -0.55
N PHE A 195 0.86 8.25 -0.68
CA PHE A 195 1.12 6.85 -0.37
C PHE A 195 2.21 6.24 -1.26
N TYR A 196 2.07 6.31 -2.59
CA TYR A 196 3.00 5.66 -3.50
C TYR A 196 4.38 6.34 -3.50
N GLY A 197 4.44 7.67 -3.35
CA GLY A 197 5.72 8.36 -3.19
C GLY A 197 6.47 7.92 -1.92
N VAL A 198 5.77 7.77 -0.78
CA VAL A 198 6.36 7.24 0.45
C VAL A 198 6.73 5.76 0.31
N LEU A 199 5.92 4.94 -0.38
CA LEU A 199 6.21 3.54 -0.64
C LEU A 199 7.49 3.36 -1.47
N TRP A 200 7.63 4.08 -2.57
CA TRP A 200 8.83 4.03 -3.41
C TRP A 200 10.07 4.56 -2.70
N MET A 201 9.93 5.63 -1.92
CA MET A 201 11.01 6.09 -1.02
C MET A 201 11.42 5.05 0.02
N SER A 202 10.44 4.31 0.54
CA SER A 202 10.67 3.23 1.51
C SER A 202 11.41 2.05 0.87
N ILE A 203 11.04 1.66 -0.35
CA ILE A 203 11.73 0.63 -1.17
C ILE A 203 13.18 1.07 -1.48
N LEU A 204 13.39 2.33 -1.86
CA LEU A 204 14.71 2.88 -2.14
C LEU A 204 15.60 2.88 -0.89
N ARG A 205 15.14 3.47 0.21
CA ARG A 205 15.97 3.81 1.38
C ARG A 205 16.11 2.70 2.41
N VAL A 206 15.18 1.77 2.51
CA VAL A 206 15.14 0.79 3.61
C VAL A 206 15.19 -0.63 3.05
N ASN A 207 16.40 -1.21 3.00
CA ASN A 207 16.65 -2.55 2.49
C ASN A 207 15.78 -3.64 3.12
N LYS A 208 15.55 -3.60 4.44
CA LYS A 208 14.79 -4.62 5.19
C LYS A 208 13.33 -4.77 4.75
N ILE A 209 12.70 -3.68 4.30
CA ILE A 209 11.29 -3.69 3.88
C ILE A 209 11.11 -3.69 2.37
N ARG A 210 12.21 -3.52 1.61
CA ARG A 210 12.19 -3.43 0.15
C ARG A 210 11.48 -4.60 -0.48
N ASN A 211 11.77 -5.82 -0.01
CA ASN A 211 11.13 -7.04 -0.47
C ASN A 211 9.62 -7.02 -0.25
N ALA A 212 9.19 -6.60 0.94
CA ALA A 212 7.79 -6.50 1.31
C ALA A 212 7.03 -5.46 0.45
N GLY A 213 7.66 -4.31 0.19
CA GLY A 213 7.12 -3.27 -0.69
C GLY A 213 6.93 -3.77 -2.13
N LEU A 214 7.94 -4.44 -2.69
CA LEU A 214 7.85 -5.03 -4.04
C LEU A 214 6.78 -6.13 -4.12
N LYS A 215 6.66 -6.98 -3.10
CA LYS A 215 5.59 -8.00 -3.00
C LYS A 215 4.21 -7.35 -2.99
N PHE A 216 4.04 -6.27 -2.23
CA PHE A 216 2.79 -5.52 -2.17
C PHE A 216 2.39 -4.96 -3.54
N LEU A 217 3.30 -4.24 -4.20
CA LEU A 217 3.08 -3.69 -5.54
C LEU A 217 2.70 -4.79 -6.54
N THR A 218 3.50 -5.86 -6.59
CA THR A 218 3.26 -7.01 -7.47
C THR A 218 1.87 -7.62 -7.24
N LYS A 219 1.44 -7.75 -5.98
CA LYS A 219 0.15 -8.31 -5.63
C LYS A 219 -1.02 -7.43 -6.10
N ILE A 220 -0.93 -6.12 -5.90
CA ILE A 220 -1.94 -5.16 -6.37
C ILE A 220 -2.09 -5.22 -7.88
N LEU A 221 -0.97 -5.20 -8.61
CA LEU A 221 -0.99 -5.20 -10.06
C LEU A 221 -1.57 -6.49 -10.63
N LYS A 222 -1.24 -7.65 -10.04
CA LYS A 222 -1.85 -8.93 -10.42
C LYS A 222 -3.34 -8.99 -10.12
N GLN A 223 -3.81 -8.43 -9.00
CA GLN A 223 -5.23 -8.36 -8.70
C GLN A 223 -5.98 -7.53 -9.75
N LYS A 224 -5.39 -6.40 -10.17
CA LYS A 224 -5.95 -5.55 -11.22
C LYS A 224 -6.01 -6.25 -12.58
N GLN A 225 -4.94 -6.92 -13.00
CA GLN A 225 -4.92 -7.69 -14.25
C GLN A 225 -6.01 -8.77 -14.28
N LYS A 226 -6.23 -9.46 -13.15
CA LYS A 226 -7.30 -10.47 -13.03
C LYS A 226 -8.69 -9.85 -13.16
N ILE A 227 -8.92 -8.71 -12.51
CA ILE A 227 -10.19 -7.98 -12.58
C ILE A 227 -10.49 -7.54 -14.02
N GLN A 228 -9.47 -7.07 -14.74
CA GLN A 228 -9.58 -6.72 -16.15
C GLN A 228 -9.96 -7.93 -17.03
N GLN A 229 -9.26 -9.06 -16.84
CA GLN A 229 -9.52 -10.29 -17.61
C GLN A 229 -10.92 -10.88 -17.35
N SER A 230 -11.42 -10.83 -16.11
CA SER A 230 -12.79 -11.32 -15.81
C SER A 230 -13.87 -10.46 -16.48
N MET A 231 -13.67 -9.14 -16.57
CA MET A 231 -14.63 -8.26 -17.24
C MET A 231 -14.64 -8.45 -18.76
N SER A 232 -13.51 -8.78 -19.38
CA SER A 232 -13.43 -9.05 -20.83
C SER A 232 -14.16 -10.35 -21.24
N ILE A 233 -14.18 -11.35 -20.36
CA ILE A 233 -14.83 -12.65 -20.62
C ILE A 233 -16.36 -12.55 -20.58
N ASP A 234 -16.90 -11.70 -19.70
CA ASP A 234 -18.35 -11.48 -19.61
C ASP A 234 -18.90 -10.70 -20.82
N THR A 235 -18.07 -9.87 -21.47
CA THR A 235 -18.47 -9.17 -22.72
C THR A 235 -18.55 -10.13 -23.90
N SER A 236 -17.63 -11.10 -24.00
CA SER A 236 -17.62 -12.09 -25.10
C SER A 236 -18.71 -13.16 -25.02
N LYS A 237 -19.43 -13.29 -23.90
CA LYS A 237 -20.53 -14.24 -23.74
C LYS A 237 -21.91 -13.67 -24.10
N GLN A 238 -22.01 -12.36 -24.38
CA GLN A 238 -23.25 -11.73 -24.80
C GLN A 238 -23.40 -11.65 -26.33
N ASP A 239 -22.36 -11.99 -27.10
CA ASP A 239 -22.37 -11.89 -28.56
C ASP A 239 -22.64 -13.24 -29.28
N ASP A 240 -22.75 -14.36 -28.56
CA ASP A 240 -22.93 -15.71 -29.15
C ASP A 240 -24.39 -16.25 -29.12
N ASP A 241 -25.36 -15.53 -28.54
CA ASP A 241 -26.75 -16.01 -28.41
C ASP A 241 -27.76 -15.40 -29.43
N ASP A 242 -27.32 -14.51 -30.32
CA ASP A 242 -28.19 -13.84 -31.32
C ASP A 242 -27.87 -14.26 -32.78
N GLU A 243 -27.77 -15.57 -33.07
CA GLU A 243 -27.81 -16.04 -34.46
C GLU A 243 -28.49 -17.41 -34.60
N GLN A 244 -29.84 -17.42 -34.52
CA GLN A 244 -30.69 -18.42 -35.19
C GLN A 244 -32.13 -17.90 -35.30
N ALA A 245 -32.42 -17.14 -36.36
CA ALA A 245 -33.78 -16.93 -36.84
C ALA A 245 -34.18 -18.07 -37.79
N PRO A 246 -35.34 -18.73 -37.61
CA PRO A 246 -35.82 -19.71 -38.58
C PRO A 246 -36.44 -19.00 -39.80
N GLU A 247 -36.11 -19.53 -40.97
CA GLU A 247 -36.56 -19.10 -42.29
C GLU A 247 -38.10 -19.13 -42.44
N SER A 248 -38.62 -18.21 -43.25
CA SER A 248 -40.03 -18.19 -43.66
C SER A 248 -40.19 -18.75 -45.08
N MET A 249 -41.13 -19.67 -45.27
CA MET A 249 -41.68 -19.98 -46.60
C MET A 249 -43.11 -20.54 -46.51
N GLY A 250 -44.04 -19.87 -47.21
CA GLY A 250 -45.11 -20.50 -47.98
C GLY A 250 -46.43 -20.94 -47.30
N GLN A 251 -47.47 -20.13 -47.53
CA GLN A 251 -48.84 -20.49 -47.99
C GLN A 251 -49.54 -21.76 -47.42
N HIS A 252 -50.73 -21.59 -46.82
CA HIS A 252 -52.05 -21.91 -47.42
C HIS A 252 -53.23 -21.61 -46.46
N LEU A 253 -54.37 -21.23 -47.05
CA LEU A 253 -55.70 -21.11 -46.42
C LEU A 253 -56.25 -22.47 -45.97
N ASP A 254 -56.96 -22.56 -44.83
CA ASP A 254 -58.44 -22.60 -44.78
C ASP A 254 -59.03 -22.91 -43.39
N SER A 255 -60.20 -22.28 -43.14
CA SER A 255 -61.39 -22.77 -42.42
C SER A 255 -61.51 -22.81 -40.86
N GLN A 256 -62.47 -21.97 -40.41
CA GLN A 256 -63.63 -22.24 -39.52
C GLN A 256 -63.40 -22.56 -38.03
N SER A 257 -63.83 -21.65 -37.13
CA SER A 257 -65.05 -21.71 -36.29
C SER A 257 -64.92 -22.69 -35.10
N SER A 258 -65.33 -22.48 -33.85
CA SER A 258 -66.29 -21.62 -33.16
C SER A 258 -65.96 -21.72 -31.66
N GLY A 259 -66.35 -20.77 -30.80
CA GLY A 259 -66.43 -21.05 -29.35
C GLY A 259 -66.27 -19.86 -28.41
N SER A 260 -67.41 -19.35 -27.96
CA SER A 260 -67.61 -18.32 -26.94
C SER A 260 -67.07 -18.71 -25.54
N GLY A 261 -66.70 -17.72 -24.71
CA GLY A 261 -66.63 -17.92 -23.26
C GLY A 261 -65.80 -16.92 -22.43
N ASN A 262 -66.45 -15.84 -22.00
CA ASN A 262 -66.37 -15.16 -20.69
C ASN A 262 -65.03 -14.80 -19.99
N GLN A 263 -64.96 -13.49 -19.72
CA GLN A 263 -64.74 -12.83 -18.41
C GLN A 263 -63.32 -12.77 -17.78
N SER A 264 -62.83 -11.53 -17.79
CA SER A 264 -62.50 -10.72 -16.61
C SER A 264 -61.27 -11.04 -15.75
N ASN A 265 -60.62 -9.93 -15.37
CA ASN A 265 -59.69 -9.71 -14.25
C ASN A 265 -58.23 -10.12 -14.46
N ASN A 266 -57.39 -9.14 -14.84
CA ASN A 266 -56.45 -8.50 -13.90
C ASN A 266 -55.56 -7.49 -14.64
N ASN A 267 -56.12 -6.31 -14.95
CA ASN A 267 -55.32 -5.12 -15.22
C ASN A 267 -54.90 -4.51 -13.87
N GLN A 268 -53.83 -5.02 -13.27
CA GLN A 268 -53.06 -4.26 -12.28
C GLN A 268 -51.63 -4.76 -12.01
N GLU A 269 -51.12 -5.79 -12.70
CA GLU A 269 -49.72 -6.22 -12.53
C GLU A 269 -48.80 -5.84 -13.71
N ASN A 270 -49.33 -5.40 -14.85
CA ASN A 270 -48.51 -5.10 -16.04
C ASN A 270 -48.01 -3.65 -16.17
N GLN A 271 -48.19 -2.80 -15.14
CA GLN A 271 -47.58 -1.45 -15.13
C GLN A 271 -46.35 -1.32 -14.22
N GLN A 272 -45.99 -2.34 -13.43
CA GLN A 272 -44.74 -2.35 -12.65
C GLN A 272 -43.62 -3.19 -13.30
N GLN A 273 -43.91 -3.99 -14.32
CA GLN A 273 -42.89 -4.74 -15.07
C GLN A 273 -42.39 -4.06 -16.35
N GLN A 274 -43.01 -2.97 -16.81
CA GLN A 274 -42.49 -2.17 -17.92
C GLN A 274 -41.61 -0.98 -17.50
N GLN A 275 -41.64 -0.59 -16.22
CA GLN A 275 -40.70 0.41 -15.67
C GLN A 275 -39.37 -0.17 -15.19
N SER A 276 -39.21 -1.50 -15.16
CA SER A 276 -37.95 -2.17 -14.77
C SER A 276 -37.09 -2.61 -15.96
N LEU A 277 -37.57 -2.43 -17.21
CA LEU A 277 -36.84 -2.82 -18.42
C LEU A 277 -36.32 -1.63 -19.25
N GLU A 278 -36.78 -0.40 -19.01
CA GLU A 278 -36.19 0.81 -19.62
C GLU A 278 -35.00 1.39 -18.81
N ASP A 279 -34.90 1.06 -17.51
CA ASP A 279 -33.77 1.49 -16.66
C ASP A 279 -32.52 0.58 -16.80
N ILE A 280 -32.65 -0.58 -17.43
CA ILE A 280 -31.52 -1.46 -17.75
C ILE A 280 -30.87 -1.04 -19.08
N ASN A 281 -31.64 -0.51 -20.03
CA ASN A 281 -31.16 -0.22 -21.39
C ASN A 281 -30.60 1.20 -21.61
N LYS A 282 -30.54 2.04 -20.56
CA LYS A 282 -29.82 3.33 -20.59
C LYS A 282 -28.40 3.28 -20.03
N ASN A 283 -28.00 2.19 -19.37
CA ASN A 283 -26.64 2.04 -18.81
C ASN A 283 -25.60 1.48 -19.79
N ASN A 284 -25.98 1.07 -21.00
CA ASN A 284 -25.07 0.50 -22.01
C ASN A 284 -24.58 1.48 -23.08
N ARG A 285 -24.48 2.79 -22.77
CA ARG A 285 -23.94 3.81 -23.69
C ARG A 285 -22.71 4.58 -23.16
N THR A 286 -21.89 3.96 -22.32
CA THR A 286 -20.60 4.52 -21.86
C THR A 286 -19.44 3.56 -22.12
N ASN A 287 -19.32 3.06 -23.35
CA ASN A 287 -18.23 2.18 -23.78
C ASN A 287 -16.94 2.95 -24.17
N SER A 288 -16.59 3.99 -23.40
CA SER A 288 -15.36 4.80 -23.61
C SER A 288 -14.53 5.04 -22.32
N ASN A 289 -14.92 4.45 -21.17
CA ASN A 289 -14.25 4.68 -19.88
C ASN A 289 -13.21 3.62 -19.46
N SER A 290 -13.13 2.44 -20.10
CA SER A 290 -12.29 1.32 -19.65
C SER A 290 -10.78 1.54 -19.88
N VAL A 291 -10.40 2.18 -20.98
CA VAL A 291 -8.99 2.52 -21.29
C VAL A 291 -8.46 3.59 -20.33
N ASN A 292 -9.33 4.49 -19.85
CA ASN A 292 -8.96 5.57 -18.93
C ASN A 292 -8.65 5.05 -17.52
N GLU A 293 -9.38 4.08 -16.98
CA GLU A 293 -9.17 3.62 -15.59
C GLU A 293 -7.83 2.88 -15.40
N SER A 294 -7.40 2.08 -16.37
CA SER A 294 -6.12 1.37 -16.34
C SER A 294 -4.92 2.33 -16.43
N ALA A 295 -5.02 3.32 -17.32
CA ALA A 295 -4.02 4.37 -17.47
C ALA A 295 -3.94 5.25 -16.22
N VAL A 296 -5.08 5.66 -15.65
CA VAL A 296 -5.16 6.47 -14.41
C VAL A 296 -4.54 5.73 -13.23
N PHE A 297 -4.78 4.42 -13.09
CA PHE A 297 -4.21 3.66 -11.99
C PHE A 297 -2.71 3.43 -12.13
N SER A 298 -2.24 3.11 -13.33
CA SER A 298 -0.82 2.99 -13.61
C SER A 298 -0.11 4.33 -13.35
N LYS A 299 -0.76 5.44 -13.73
CA LYS A 299 -0.33 6.80 -13.38
C LYS A 299 -0.25 6.98 -11.85
N GLN A 300 -1.26 6.58 -11.08
CA GLN A 300 -1.21 6.72 -9.62
C GLN A 300 -0.07 5.94 -8.94
N ILE A 301 0.28 4.74 -9.43
CA ILE A 301 1.34 3.90 -8.84
C ILE A 301 2.74 4.38 -9.24
N PHE A 302 2.92 4.71 -10.51
CA PHE A 302 4.23 4.87 -11.13
C PHE A 302 4.56 6.32 -11.50
N ASP A 303 3.54 7.10 -11.82
CA ASP A 303 3.67 8.53 -12.10
C ASP A 303 3.54 9.33 -10.80
N ILE A 304 4.66 9.35 -10.05
CA ILE A 304 4.80 10.11 -8.80
C ILE A 304 4.83 11.62 -9.10
N ASP A 305 4.92 12.03 -10.37
CA ASP A 305 4.78 13.41 -10.83
C ASP A 305 3.31 13.84 -10.76
N ASN A 306 2.80 13.98 -9.53
CA ASN A 306 1.47 14.53 -9.30
C ASN A 306 1.46 16.05 -9.50
N GLU A 307 0.38 16.53 -10.11
CA GLU A 307 -0.01 17.94 -10.27
C GLU A 307 -0.23 18.69 -8.94
N ASP A 308 -0.10 18.02 -7.79
CA ASP A 308 -0.28 18.58 -6.45
C ASP A 308 1.00 19.33 -5.97
N PRO A 309 0.95 20.67 -5.84
CA PRO A 309 2.10 21.49 -5.44
C PRO A 309 2.59 21.21 -4.00
N SER A 310 1.77 20.57 -3.18
CA SER A 310 2.06 20.29 -1.76
C SER A 310 3.01 19.10 -1.56
N VAL A 311 3.13 18.21 -2.55
CA VAL A 311 3.97 17.02 -2.48
C VAL A 311 5.35 17.31 -3.09
N LYS A 312 6.37 17.52 -2.26
CA LYS A 312 7.76 17.76 -2.72
C LYS A 312 8.69 16.61 -2.32
N TYR A 313 9.06 15.77 -3.28
CA TYR A 313 10.17 14.83 -3.12
C TYR A 313 11.45 15.42 -3.75
N PRO A 314 12.63 15.23 -3.14
CA PRO A 314 13.87 15.87 -3.59
C PRO A 314 14.37 15.39 -4.96
N ASN A 315 14.08 14.14 -5.38
CA ASN A 315 14.48 13.56 -6.67
C ASN A 315 13.30 12.80 -7.32
N LYS A 316 12.24 13.51 -7.71
CA LYS A 316 11.00 12.91 -8.27
C LYS A 316 11.25 12.08 -9.54
N GLN A 317 11.94 12.68 -10.52
CA GLN A 317 12.23 12.09 -11.84
C GLN A 317 13.05 10.79 -11.79
N GLY A 318 13.74 10.51 -10.68
CA GLY A 318 14.58 9.31 -10.54
C GLY A 318 14.16 8.38 -9.40
N LEU A 319 13.08 8.68 -8.65
CA LEU A 319 12.75 7.90 -7.46
C LEU A 319 12.41 6.45 -7.82
N LEU A 320 11.50 6.27 -8.78
CA LEU A 320 11.09 4.97 -9.30
C LEU A 320 12.29 4.21 -9.86
N LEU A 321 13.03 4.83 -10.80
CA LEU A 321 14.19 4.23 -11.43
C LEU A 321 15.25 3.78 -10.41
N ASN A 322 15.64 4.67 -9.49
CA ASN A 322 16.63 4.35 -8.46
C ASN A 322 16.14 3.23 -7.53
N ALA A 323 14.86 3.21 -7.19
CA ALA A 323 14.27 2.14 -6.39
C ALA A 323 14.29 0.78 -7.11
N LEU A 324 14.10 0.76 -8.43
CA LEU A 324 14.21 -0.46 -9.24
C LEU A 324 15.67 -0.90 -9.36
N LEU A 325 16.60 0.01 -9.70
CA LEU A 325 18.02 -0.30 -9.84
C LEU A 325 18.64 -0.83 -8.54
N ILE A 326 18.38 -0.16 -7.41
CA ILE A 326 18.89 -0.64 -6.11
C ILE A 326 18.30 -2.00 -5.70
N SER A 327 17.10 -2.33 -6.20
CA SER A 327 16.47 -3.63 -5.98
C SER A 327 17.09 -4.73 -6.84
N LEU A 328 17.52 -4.41 -8.06
CA LEU A 328 18.26 -5.34 -8.94
C LEU A 328 19.66 -5.65 -8.38
N GLU A 329 20.27 -4.70 -7.69
CA GLU A 329 21.58 -4.83 -7.06
C GLU A 329 21.54 -5.35 -5.61
N ASP A 330 20.37 -5.68 -5.08
CA ASP A 330 20.21 -6.10 -3.68
C ASP A 330 20.96 -7.41 -3.35
N SER A 331 21.54 -7.46 -2.15
CA SER A 331 22.06 -8.68 -1.53
C SER A 331 21.04 -9.83 -1.44
N ASN A 332 19.75 -9.51 -1.25
CA ASN A 332 18.68 -10.49 -1.07
C ASN A 332 18.13 -10.94 -2.43
N GLN A 333 18.28 -12.24 -2.70
CA GLN A 333 17.79 -12.88 -3.93
C GLN A 333 16.28 -12.75 -4.13
N GLN A 334 15.50 -12.69 -3.06
CA GLN A 334 14.05 -12.53 -3.16
C GLN A 334 13.67 -11.13 -3.63
N VAL A 335 14.44 -10.10 -3.27
CA VAL A 335 14.24 -8.73 -3.75
C VAL A 335 14.45 -8.67 -5.26
N LYS A 336 15.59 -9.20 -5.74
CA LYS A 336 15.90 -9.29 -7.18
C LYS A 336 14.79 -9.98 -7.97
N ARG A 337 14.27 -11.10 -7.45
CA ARG A 337 13.17 -11.84 -8.08
C ARG A 337 11.89 -11.01 -8.14
N ASN A 338 11.51 -10.38 -7.02
CA ASN A 338 10.29 -9.60 -6.93
C ASN A 338 10.32 -8.32 -7.77
N VAL A 339 11.48 -7.65 -7.89
CA VAL A 339 11.60 -6.49 -8.79
C VAL A 339 11.52 -6.93 -10.26
N LEU A 340 12.12 -8.05 -10.64
CA LEU A 340 12.00 -8.58 -12.00
C LEU A 340 10.56 -9.03 -12.31
N ASP A 341 9.86 -9.64 -11.35
CA ASP A 341 8.45 -9.99 -11.49
C ASP A 341 7.58 -8.71 -11.64
N LEU A 342 7.89 -7.65 -10.90
CA LEU A 342 7.24 -6.34 -11.03
C LEU A 342 7.52 -5.72 -12.41
N MET A 343 8.76 -5.75 -12.88
CA MET A 343 9.15 -5.22 -14.19
C MET A 343 8.46 -5.94 -15.33
N ASN A 344 8.35 -7.26 -15.25
CA ASN A 344 7.59 -8.07 -16.21
C ASN A 344 6.10 -7.69 -16.30
N ILE A 345 5.52 -7.20 -15.21
CA ILE A 345 4.10 -6.84 -15.15
C ILE A 345 3.87 -5.39 -15.60
N SER A 346 4.79 -4.49 -15.27
CA SER A 346 4.56 -3.04 -15.36
C SER A 346 5.37 -2.32 -16.42
N PHE A 347 6.47 -2.88 -16.89
CA PHE A 347 7.40 -2.23 -17.82
C PHE A 347 7.81 -3.17 -18.97
N PRO A 348 6.88 -3.60 -19.84
CA PRO A 348 7.25 -4.36 -21.03
C PRO A 348 8.15 -3.53 -21.95
N ILE A 349 9.19 -4.14 -22.53
CA ILE A 349 10.16 -3.43 -23.39
C ILE A 349 9.58 -3.15 -24.78
N ALA A 350 8.80 -4.09 -25.33
CA ALA A 350 8.06 -3.87 -26.56
C ALA A 350 6.77 -3.11 -26.22
N ASN A 351 6.67 -1.85 -26.65
CA ASN A 351 5.42 -1.11 -26.57
C ASN A 351 4.38 -1.87 -27.39
N GLN A 352 3.35 -2.42 -26.73
CA GLN A 352 2.15 -2.83 -27.45
C GLN A 352 1.50 -1.56 -27.98
N GLU A 353 1.03 -1.58 -29.23
CA GLU A 353 0.45 -0.42 -29.90
C GLU A 353 -0.60 0.27 -29.00
N GLY A 354 -0.38 1.53 -28.67
CA GLY A 354 -1.31 2.35 -27.88
C GLY A 354 -1.04 2.49 -26.37
N THR A 355 -0.04 1.81 -25.79
CA THR A 355 0.38 2.08 -24.40
C THR A 355 1.43 3.17 -24.33
N THR A 356 1.15 4.28 -23.63
CA THR A 356 2.16 5.28 -23.27
C THR A 356 3.21 4.64 -22.36
N SER A 357 4.48 4.64 -22.77
CA SER A 357 5.55 4.10 -21.91
C SER A 357 5.69 4.99 -20.67
N LEU A 358 5.53 4.39 -19.48
CA LEU A 358 5.68 5.09 -18.19
C LEU A 358 7.12 5.57 -17.94
N LEU A 359 8.08 5.01 -18.67
CA LEU A 359 9.51 5.33 -18.60
C LEU A 359 9.99 5.83 -19.96
N SER A 360 10.94 6.76 -19.94
CA SER A 360 11.65 7.23 -21.13
C SER A 360 12.64 6.19 -21.67
N ASP A 361 13.00 6.32 -22.96
CA ASP A 361 13.99 5.46 -23.62
C ASP A 361 15.33 5.34 -22.85
N ASN A 362 15.75 6.43 -22.19
CA ASN A 362 16.99 6.45 -21.40
C ASN A 362 16.86 5.64 -20.10
N GLU A 363 15.71 5.75 -19.42
CA GLU A 363 15.44 5.01 -18.18
C GLU A 363 15.31 3.51 -18.44
N ILE A 364 14.66 3.12 -19.54
CA ILE A 364 14.62 1.74 -20.00
C ILE A 364 16.04 1.24 -20.27
N THR A 365 16.88 2.03 -20.94
CA THR A 365 18.28 1.67 -21.21
C THR A 365 19.08 1.43 -19.92
N LEU A 366 18.88 2.26 -18.88
CA LEU A 366 19.51 2.07 -17.57
C LEU A 366 19.04 0.80 -16.85
N LEU A 367 17.75 0.47 -16.93
CA LEU A 367 17.23 -0.79 -16.39
C LEU A 367 17.81 -2.00 -17.13
N VAL A 368 17.91 -1.93 -18.46
CA VAL A 368 18.55 -2.97 -19.28
C VAL A 368 20.01 -3.17 -18.85
N GLN A 369 20.77 -2.10 -18.61
CA GLN A 369 22.14 -2.21 -18.08
C GLN A 369 22.17 -2.94 -16.73
N GLY A 370 21.28 -2.61 -15.80
CA GLY A 370 21.16 -3.28 -14.50
C GLY A 370 20.84 -4.77 -14.65
N CYS A 371 19.90 -5.13 -15.53
CA CYS A 371 19.56 -6.50 -15.84
C CYS A 371 20.73 -7.27 -16.48
N LEU A 372 21.49 -6.68 -17.40
CA LEU A 372 22.66 -7.30 -18.02
C LEU A 372 23.78 -7.56 -16.99
N LYS A 373 24.04 -6.60 -16.09
CA LYS A 373 24.99 -6.79 -14.97
C LYS A 373 24.56 -7.95 -14.07
N LEU A 374 23.26 -8.10 -13.80
CA LEU A 374 22.72 -9.24 -13.05
C LEU A 374 22.81 -10.55 -13.84
N TYR A 375 22.54 -10.51 -15.15
CA TYR A 375 22.61 -11.66 -16.04
C TYR A 375 24.02 -12.27 -16.11
N ALA A 376 25.04 -11.41 -16.10
CA ALA A 376 26.45 -11.81 -16.07
C ALA A 376 26.83 -12.63 -14.83
N LYS A 377 26.07 -12.53 -13.71
CA LYS A 377 26.30 -13.31 -12.48
C LYS A 377 25.83 -14.77 -12.58
N LYS A 378 25.16 -15.16 -13.67
CA LYS A 378 24.73 -16.54 -13.96
C LYS A 378 23.84 -17.20 -12.88
N GLU A 379 22.98 -16.41 -12.23
CA GLU A 379 22.00 -16.92 -11.27
C GLU A 379 20.73 -17.41 -12.00
N HIS A 380 20.52 -18.73 -12.12
CA HIS A 380 19.42 -19.30 -12.93
C HIS A 380 18.03 -18.73 -12.66
N ALA A 381 17.68 -18.46 -11.39
CA ALA A 381 16.35 -17.99 -11.00
C ALA A 381 16.06 -16.54 -11.45
N THR A 382 17.10 -15.70 -11.57
CA THR A 382 16.98 -14.33 -12.06
C THR A 382 17.11 -14.30 -13.58
N GLN A 383 17.99 -15.13 -14.16
CA GLN A 383 18.13 -15.28 -15.61
C GLN A 383 16.79 -15.58 -16.30
N ARG A 384 16.04 -16.59 -15.86
CA ARG A 384 14.73 -16.92 -16.47
C ARG A 384 13.74 -15.74 -16.47
N ARG A 385 13.80 -14.89 -15.43
CA ARG A 385 12.91 -13.72 -15.32
C ARG A 385 13.40 -12.56 -16.20
N ILE A 386 14.71 -12.43 -16.34
CA ILE A 386 15.35 -11.48 -17.25
C ILE A 386 15.06 -11.89 -18.70
N ASP A 387 15.20 -13.18 -19.03
CA ASP A 387 14.86 -13.73 -20.35
C ASP A 387 13.38 -13.49 -20.64
N LYS A 388 12.49 -13.77 -19.67
CA LYS A 388 11.06 -13.46 -19.81
C LYS A 388 10.78 -11.98 -20.04
N TRP A 389 11.55 -11.10 -19.40
CA TRP A 389 11.37 -9.66 -19.54
C TRP A 389 11.89 -9.12 -20.87
N PHE A 390 13.01 -9.67 -21.35
CA PHE A 390 13.57 -9.31 -22.65
C PHE A 390 12.78 -9.89 -23.82
N PHE A 391 12.29 -11.12 -23.70
CA PHE A 391 11.83 -11.90 -24.85
C PHE A 391 10.40 -12.43 -24.74
N GLY A 392 9.71 -12.24 -23.62
CA GLY A 392 8.35 -12.74 -23.40
C GLY A 392 8.29 -14.18 -22.85
N ALA A 393 7.09 -14.77 -22.83
CA ALA A 393 6.89 -16.13 -22.33
C ALA A 393 7.46 -17.17 -23.31
N THR A 394 8.20 -18.14 -22.78
CA THR A 394 8.69 -19.31 -23.53
C THR A 394 7.57 -20.33 -23.66
N ASP A 395 6.66 -20.14 -24.60
CA ASP A 395 5.82 -21.25 -25.06
C ASP A 395 6.68 -22.14 -25.99
N GLU A 396 6.52 -23.46 -25.90
CA GLU A 396 7.32 -24.47 -26.61
C GLU A 396 7.20 -24.42 -28.15
N GLU A 397 6.41 -23.48 -28.68
CA GLU A 397 6.24 -23.22 -30.10
C GLU A 397 6.57 -21.75 -30.42
N ARG A 398 7.85 -21.42 -30.62
CA ARG A 398 8.22 -20.24 -31.44
C ARG A 398 9.66 -20.27 -31.93
N SER A 399 9.78 -20.56 -33.22
CA SER A 399 10.96 -20.39 -34.06
C SER A 399 11.48 -18.95 -34.00
N GLN A 400 12.70 -18.73 -33.50
CA GLN A 400 13.69 -17.73 -33.94
C GLN A 400 13.26 -16.26 -34.29
N LYS A 401 12.04 -15.79 -34.02
CA LYS A 401 11.44 -14.61 -34.69
C LYS A 401 11.01 -13.42 -33.83
N ASP A 402 11.14 -13.46 -32.51
CA ASP A 402 10.67 -12.34 -31.66
C ASP A 402 11.82 -11.42 -31.17
N TYR A 403 12.83 -11.15 -32.01
CA TYR A 403 13.71 -10.00 -31.80
C TYR A 403 13.03 -8.75 -32.36
N THR A 404 12.30 -8.02 -31.51
CA THR A 404 11.83 -6.70 -31.95
C THR A 404 13.04 -5.74 -32.07
N PRO A 405 13.11 -4.90 -33.13
CA PRO A 405 14.22 -3.95 -33.33
C PRO A 405 14.46 -3.02 -32.12
N GLU A 406 13.42 -2.73 -31.35
CA GLU A 406 13.46 -1.88 -30.16
C GLU A 406 14.26 -2.54 -29.03
N ILE A 407 14.01 -3.82 -28.75
CA ILE A 407 14.76 -4.59 -27.74
C ILE A 407 16.23 -4.65 -28.13
N GLN A 408 16.54 -4.94 -29.40
CA GLN A 408 17.91 -4.96 -29.91
C GLN A 408 18.58 -3.59 -29.74
N ARG A 409 17.88 -2.50 -30.04
CA ARG A 409 18.39 -1.13 -29.88
C ARG A 409 18.76 -0.81 -28.44
N HIS A 410 17.90 -1.16 -27.47
CA HIS A 410 18.19 -0.92 -26.06
C HIS A 410 19.33 -1.80 -25.53
N ILE A 411 19.39 -3.07 -25.94
CA ILE A 411 20.49 -3.97 -25.57
C ILE A 411 21.82 -3.47 -26.14
N ILE A 412 21.86 -3.10 -27.42
CA ILE A 412 23.07 -2.58 -28.08
C ILE A 412 23.54 -1.30 -27.38
N LYS A 413 22.63 -0.33 -27.14
CA LYS A 413 22.96 0.89 -26.40
C LYS A 413 23.51 0.59 -25.02
N ALA A 414 22.85 -0.28 -24.26
CA ALA A 414 23.27 -0.66 -22.91
C ALA A 414 24.65 -1.33 -22.90
N VAL A 415 24.91 -2.25 -23.84
CA VAL A 415 26.20 -2.93 -23.97
C VAL A 415 27.31 -1.95 -24.35
N VAL A 416 27.08 -1.03 -25.30
CA VAL A 416 28.05 0.00 -25.68
C VAL A 416 28.41 0.86 -24.47
N THR A 417 27.41 1.37 -23.73
CA THR A 417 27.67 2.18 -22.53
C THR A 417 28.42 1.41 -21.44
N ILE A 418 28.10 0.13 -21.22
CA ILE A 418 28.83 -0.70 -20.24
C ILE A 418 30.30 -0.88 -20.66
N ILE A 419 30.56 -1.09 -21.96
CA ILE A 419 31.91 -1.19 -22.50
C ILE A 419 32.65 0.14 -22.32
N ASP A 420 32.02 1.26 -22.65
CA ASP A 420 32.60 2.60 -22.48
C ASP A 420 32.95 2.87 -21.00
N ASP A 421 32.02 2.61 -20.07
CA ASP A 421 32.28 2.74 -18.61
C ASP A 421 33.44 1.85 -18.14
N THR A 422 33.55 0.61 -18.65
CA THR A 422 34.68 -0.28 -18.28
C THR A 422 36.00 0.19 -18.86
N THR A 423 36.00 0.76 -20.08
CA THR A 423 37.21 1.30 -20.70
C THR A 423 37.67 2.58 -20.00
N GLU A 424 36.76 3.48 -19.63
CA GLU A 424 37.06 4.68 -18.83
C GLU A 424 37.58 4.33 -17.42
N ASN A 425 36.97 3.34 -16.76
CA ASN A 425 37.47 2.84 -15.47
C ASN A 425 38.86 2.21 -15.60
N CYS A 426 39.12 1.47 -16.68
CA CYS A 426 40.44 0.90 -16.95
C CYS A 426 41.48 1.98 -17.25
N ILE A 427 41.11 3.06 -17.95
CA ILE A 427 41.98 4.21 -18.21
C ILE A 427 42.27 4.95 -16.90
N SER A 428 41.26 5.17 -16.06
CA SER A 428 41.40 5.83 -14.76
C SER A 428 42.25 5.00 -13.77
N HIS A 429 42.06 3.68 -13.72
CA HIS A 429 42.91 2.79 -12.93
C HIS A 429 44.35 2.76 -13.46
N LYS A 430 44.55 2.75 -14.78
CA LYS A 430 45.89 2.87 -15.37
C LYS A 430 46.55 4.20 -15.02
N GLN A 431 45.82 5.32 -15.03
CA GLN A 431 46.35 6.62 -14.62
C GLN A 431 46.70 6.68 -13.12
N LEU A 432 45.88 6.06 -12.25
CA LEU A 432 46.16 5.94 -10.81
C LEU A 432 47.39 5.06 -10.52
N VAL A 433 47.53 3.95 -11.24
CA VAL A 433 48.70 3.06 -11.14
C VAL A 433 49.96 3.75 -11.69
N ILE A 434 49.86 4.49 -12.80
CA ILE A 434 50.96 5.30 -13.34
C ILE A 434 51.36 6.40 -12.35
N TRP A 435 50.39 7.05 -11.69
CA TRP A 435 50.67 8.06 -10.66
C TRP A 435 51.37 7.47 -9.43
N HIS A 436 50.98 6.26 -8.99
CA HIS A 436 51.67 5.55 -7.89
C HIS A 436 53.05 4.99 -8.27
N ILE A 437 53.31 4.71 -9.55
CA ILE A 437 54.64 4.28 -10.02
C ILE A 437 55.60 5.47 -10.17
N HIS A 438 55.07 6.70 -10.29
CA HIS A 438 55.86 7.94 -10.40
C HIS A 438 56.14 8.66 -9.07
N GLN A 439 55.54 8.22 -7.96
CA GLN A 439 55.90 8.59 -6.58
C GLN A 439 56.92 7.59 -6.04
#